data_AF-A0A060BL01-F1
#
_entry.id   AF-A0A060BL01-F1
#
_cell.length_a   1.000
_cell.length_b   1.000
_cell.length_c   1.000
_cell.angle_alpha   90.00
_cell.angle_beta   90.00
_cell.angle_gamma   90.00
#
_symmetry.space_group_name_H-M   'P 1'
#
loop_
_entity.id
_entity.type
_entity.pdbx_description
1 polymer ?
#
loop_
_entity_poly.entity_id
_entity_poly.type
_entity_poly.pdbx_seq_one_letter_code
_entity_poly.pdbx_strand_id
1 'polypeptide(L)'
;FRVPYTPKDLKLKGDSFRALKRKIRAENYTIVHAHMNALNGIVLGFMKRLGIPIRISHSHGTKHFVDSVVISKVSDIVMKSYSYVTTHNMACSDDAGNF
;
A
#
# COMPACT_ATOMS: atom_id res chain seq x y z
N PHE A 1 -18.69 -7.87 -2.95
CA PHE A 1 -18.17 -6.51 -3.24
C PHE A 1 -17.38 -6.58 -4.54
N ARG A 2 -17.84 -5.92 -5.61
CA ARG A 2 -17.07 -5.81 -6.85
C ARG A 2 -16.14 -4.61 -6.71
N VAL A 3 -14.83 -4.86 -6.65
CA VAL A 3 -13.82 -3.81 -6.80
C VAL A 3 -14.07 -3.15 -8.17
N PRO A 4 -14.15 -1.82 -8.25
CA PRO A 4 -14.52 -1.14 -9.48
C PRO A 4 -13.56 -1.52 -10.61
N TYR A 5 -14.13 -1.69 -11.80
CA TYR A 5 -13.50 -2.03 -13.08
C TYR A 5 -12.04 -1.59 -13.16
N THR A 6 -11.14 -2.54 -13.44
CA THR A 6 -9.74 -2.20 -13.70
C THR A 6 -9.64 -1.36 -14.98
N PRO A 7 -8.59 -0.53 -15.17
CA PRO A 7 -8.45 0.27 -16.40
C PRO A 7 -8.53 -0.55 -17.69
N LYS A 8 -8.13 -1.83 -17.64
CA LYS A 8 -8.27 -2.79 -18.74
C LYS A 8 -9.74 -3.08 -19.05
N ASP A 9 -10.57 -3.26 -18.03
CA ASP A 9 -12.00 -3.54 -18.16
C ASP A 9 -12.78 -2.33 -18.74
N LEU A 10 -12.23 -1.12 -18.58
CA LEU A 10 -12.81 0.12 -19.12
C LEU A 10 -12.24 0.51 -20.49
N LYS A 11 -11.34 -0.29 -21.09
CA LYS A 11 -10.55 0.08 -22.29
C LYS A 11 -9.85 1.44 -22.16
N LEU A 12 -9.64 1.92 -20.94
CA LEU A 12 -8.91 3.14 -20.67
C LEU A 12 -7.43 2.79 -20.73
N LYS A 13 -6.64 3.53 -21.52
CA LYS A 13 -5.18 3.52 -21.36
C LYS A 13 -4.92 3.89 -19.90
N GLY A 14 -4.40 2.94 -19.12
CA GLY A 14 -4.14 3.16 -17.70
C GLY A 14 -3.38 4.46 -17.50
N ASP A 15 -3.79 5.23 -16.49
CA ASP A 15 -3.12 6.48 -16.17
C ASP A 15 -1.64 6.18 -15.92
N SER A 16 -0.76 6.82 -16.70
CA SER A 16 0.67 6.74 -16.42
C SER A 16 0.94 7.19 -14.99
N PHE A 17 2.02 6.72 -14.38
CA PHE A 17 2.42 7.16 -13.04
C PHE A 17 2.49 8.70 -12.92
N ARG A 18 2.83 9.38 -14.01
CA ARG A 18 2.83 10.84 -14.11
C ARG A 18 1.43 11.45 -14.02
N ALA A 19 0.44 10.82 -14.66
CA ALA A 19 -0.95 11.24 -14.59
C ALA A 19 -1.54 11.03 -13.19
N LEU A 20 -1.27 9.89 -12.56
CA LEU A 20 -1.68 9.61 -11.19
C LEU A 20 -1.07 10.63 -10.21
N LYS A 21 0.24 10.90 -10.31
CA LYS A 21 0.93 11.91 -9.49
C LYS A 21 0.31 13.31 -9.65
N ARG A 22 -0.08 13.68 -10.88
CA ARG A 22 -0.74 14.97 -11.15
C ARG A 22 -2.11 15.03 -10.50
N LYS A 23 -2.93 13.97 -10.63
CA LYS A 23 -4.26 13.90 -10.00
C LYS A 23 -4.17 13.99 -8.47
N ILE A 24 -3.28 13.22 -7.86
CA ILE A 24 -3.08 13.23 -6.40
C ILE A 24 -2.70 14.63 -5.89
N ARG A 25 -1.83 15.34 -6.62
CA ARG A 25 -1.46 16.72 -6.25
C ARG A 25 -2.58 17.73 -6.48
N ALA A 26 -3.43 17.52 -7.49
CA ALA A 26 -4.53 18.42 -7.78
C ALA A 26 -5.66 18.29 -6.76
N GLU A 27 -5.91 17.08 -6.25
CA GLU A 27 -7.06 16.79 -5.38
C GLU A 27 -6.77 16.91 -3.87
N ASN A 28 -5.56 17.31 -3.46
CA ASN A 28 -5.20 17.62 -2.06
C ASN A 28 -5.63 16.54 -1.05
N TYR A 29 -5.44 15.26 -1.38
CA TYR A 29 -5.80 14.17 -0.47
C TYR A 29 -5.08 14.29 0.88
N THR A 30 -5.84 14.15 1.97
CA THR A 30 -5.31 14.23 3.34
C THR A 30 -5.02 12.84 3.93
N ILE A 31 -5.73 11.81 3.47
CA ILE A 31 -5.65 10.45 3.98
C ILE A 31 -5.49 9.45 2.83
N VAL A 32 -4.59 8.50 3.00
CA VAL A 32 -4.47 7.31 2.15
C VAL A 32 -4.41 6.05 3.00
N HIS A 33 -5.01 4.97 2.51
CA HIS A 33 -5.12 3.69 3.20
C HIS A 33 -4.76 2.55 2.22
N ALA A 34 -3.81 1.68 2.58
CA ALA A 34 -3.34 0.58 1.73
C ALA A 34 -3.42 -0.79 2.43
N HIS A 35 -3.80 -1.84 1.69
CA HIS A 35 -4.10 -3.20 2.19
C HIS A 35 -3.26 -4.30 1.49
N MET A 36 -2.13 -3.93 0.88
CA MET A 36 -1.31 -4.77 -0.02
C MET A 36 -0.25 -5.63 0.70
N ASN A 37 -0.36 -5.84 2.02
CA ASN A 37 0.65 -6.49 2.88
C ASN A 37 2.06 -5.91 2.64
N ALA A 38 3.05 -6.73 2.24
CA ALA A 38 4.48 -6.40 2.13
C ALA A 38 4.83 -5.23 1.19
N LEU A 39 3.89 -4.77 0.35
CA LEU A 39 4.10 -3.63 -0.55
C LEU A 39 3.54 -2.30 -0.01
N ASN A 40 2.84 -2.31 1.13
CA ASN A 40 2.25 -1.10 1.72
C ASN A 40 3.28 0.01 1.93
N GLY A 41 4.48 -0.34 2.42
CA GLY A 41 5.54 0.63 2.67
C GLY A 41 6.01 1.37 1.41
N ILE A 42 6.05 0.69 0.26
CA ILE A 42 6.45 1.32 -1.01
C ILE A 42 5.40 2.33 -1.46
N VAL A 43 4.12 1.93 -1.45
CA VAL A 43 3.00 2.78 -1.87
C VAL A 43 2.86 3.98 -0.94
N LEU A 44 2.85 3.75 0.38
CA LEU A 44 2.72 4.81 1.38
C LEU A 44 3.96 5.70 1.44
N GLY A 45 5.15 5.17 1.16
CA GLY A 45 6.37 5.96 0.99
C GLY A 45 6.28 6.93 -0.19
N PHE A 46 5.66 6.51 -1.31
CA PHE A 46 5.38 7.43 -2.41
C PHE A 46 4.38 8.51 -2.00
N MET A 47 3.31 8.15 -1.28
CA MET A 47 2.33 9.11 -0.79
C MET A 47 2.92 10.11 0.21
N LYS A 48 3.84 9.67 1.07
CA LYS A 48 4.64 10.54 1.96
C LYS A 48 5.40 11.59 1.14
N ARG A 49 6.06 11.18 0.04
CA ARG A 49 6.78 12.09 -0.88
C ARG A 49 5.85 13.03 -1.64
N LEU A 50 4.56 12.71 -1.76
CA LEU A 50 3.56 13.60 -2.33
C LEU A 50 2.93 14.55 -1.29
N GLY A 51 3.32 14.45 -0.02
CA GLY A 51 2.89 15.36 1.03
C GLY A 51 1.57 14.98 1.69
N ILE A 52 1.04 13.77 1.45
CA ILE A 52 -0.20 13.32 2.11
C ILE A 52 0.09 13.10 3.59
N PRO A 53 -0.57 13.81 4.52
CA PRO A 53 -0.21 13.82 5.94
C PRO A 53 -0.56 12.53 6.66
N ILE A 54 -1.71 11.90 6.35
CA ILE A 54 -2.16 10.66 7.00
C ILE A 54 -2.05 9.47 6.05
N ARG A 55 -1.35 8.43 6.50
CA ARG A 55 -0.98 7.24 5.72
C ARG A 55 -1.21 5.99 6.58
N ILE A 56 -2.23 5.21 6.25
CA ILE A 56 -2.68 4.06 7.04
C ILE A 56 -2.26 2.78 6.31
N SER A 57 -1.48 1.93 6.98
CA SER A 57 -1.21 0.57 6.54
C SER A 57 -2.15 -0.39 7.24
N HIS A 58 -2.80 -1.28 6.49
CA HIS A 58 -3.63 -2.34 7.03
C HIS A 58 -3.08 -3.70 6.66
N SER A 59 -2.94 -4.57 7.65
CA SER A 59 -2.55 -5.96 7.46
C SER A 59 -3.76 -6.88 7.47
N HIS A 60 -3.88 -7.70 6.42
CA HIS A 60 -4.73 -8.88 6.42
C HIS A 60 -3.92 -10.19 6.42
N GLY A 61 -2.61 -10.08 6.24
CA GLY A 61 -1.72 -11.24 6.14
C GLY A 61 -1.38 -11.79 7.51
N THR A 62 -1.50 -13.10 7.67
CA THR A 62 -0.96 -13.85 8.82
C THR A 62 0.26 -14.68 8.44
N LYS A 63 0.63 -14.68 7.15
CA LYS A 63 1.80 -15.35 6.57
C LYS A 63 2.17 -14.78 5.21
N HIS A 64 3.38 -15.05 4.76
CA HIS A 64 3.79 -14.83 3.38
C HIS A 64 3.14 -15.87 2.46
N PHE A 65 2.62 -15.43 1.31
CA PHE A 65 2.03 -16.31 0.28
C PHE A 65 3.04 -16.67 -0.83
N VAL A 66 4.33 -16.57 -0.52
CA VAL A 66 5.43 -16.89 -1.45
C VAL A 66 6.19 -18.10 -0.92
N ASP A 67 6.48 -19.06 -1.80
CA ASP A 67 7.20 -20.28 -1.42
C ASP A 67 8.71 -20.04 -1.23
N SER A 68 9.22 -18.95 -1.81
CA SER A 68 10.64 -18.60 -1.70
C SER A 68 10.96 -17.97 -0.35
N VAL A 69 11.78 -18.67 0.44
CA VAL A 69 12.34 -18.20 1.71
C VAL A 69 13.07 -16.87 1.56
N VAL A 70 13.75 -16.67 0.43
CA VAL A 70 14.49 -15.41 0.16
C VAL A 70 13.50 -14.25 0.01
N ILE A 71 12.44 -14.43 -0.77
CA ILE A 71 11.43 -13.39 -0.99
C ILE A 71 10.72 -13.08 0.33
N SER A 72 10.35 -14.10 1.11
CA SER A 72 9.76 -13.92 2.45
C SER A 72 10.64 -13.06 3.37
N LYS A 73 11.94 -13.35 3.46
CA LYS A 73 12.88 -12.57 4.29
C LYS A 73 13.02 -11.12 3.81
N VAL A 74 13.04 -10.92 2.49
CA VAL A 74 13.07 -9.56 1.92
C VAL A 74 11.78 -8.82 2.28
N SER A 75 10.62 -9.48 2.18
CA SER A 75 9.34 -8.91 2.59
C SER A 75 9.33 -8.52 4.07
N ASP A 76 9.91 -9.33 4.97
CA ASP A 76 10.04 -8.98 6.39
C ASP A 76 10.87 -7.71 6.61
N ILE A 77 11.98 -7.56 5.89
CA ILE A 77 12.83 -6.35 5.95
C ILE A 77 12.05 -5.13 5.46
N VAL A 78 11.32 -5.28 4.34
CA VAL A 78 10.48 -4.20 3.80
C VAL A 78 9.36 -3.83 4.78
N MET A 79 8.71 -4.80 5.42
CA MET A 79 7.67 -4.57 6.42
C MET A 79 8.19 -3.80 7.64
N LYS A 80 9.41 -4.09 8.11
CA LYS A 80 10.04 -3.32 9.19
C LYS A 80 10.24 -1.84 8.86
N SER A 81 10.35 -1.49 7.57
CA SER A 81 10.51 -0.08 7.15
C SER A 81 9.20 0.74 7.26
N TYR A 82 8.07 0.12 7.62
CA TYR A 82 6.76 0.76 7.59
C TYR A 82 6.63 1.88 8.60
N SER A 83 7.22 1.73 9.78
CA SER A 83 7.22 2.76 10.83
C SER A 83 7.73 4.12 10.38
N TYR A 84 8.59 4.17 9.35
CA TYR A 84 9.10 5.43 8.80
C TYR A 84 8.16 6.10 7.80
N VAL A 85 7.23 5.35 7.21
CA VAL A 85 6.37 5.82 6.11
C VAL A 85 4.90 5.86 6.48
N THR A 86 4.44 5.08 7.45
CA THR A 86 3.06 5.08 7.92
C THR A 86 2.86 6.08 9.05
N THR A 87 1.60 6.44 9.29
CA THR A 87 1.17 7.18 10.48
C THR A 87 0.35 6.30 11.41
N HIS A 88 -0.38 5.35 10.84
CA HIS A 88 -1.21 4.40 11.57
C HIS A 88 -1.01 3.02 10.96
N ASN A 89 -0.89 2.02 11.82
CA ASN A 89 -0.88 0.62 11.43
C ASN A 89 -2.14 -0.02 12.01
N MET A 90 -2.89 -0.72 11.18
CA MET A 90 -4.11 -1.45 11.54
C MET A 90 -3.99 -2.89 11.06
N ALA A 91 -4.77 -3.77 11.67
CA ALA A 91 -4.89 -5.17 11.26
C ALA A 91 -6.34 -5.63 11.44
N CYS A 92 -6.75 -6.64 10.67
CA CYS A 92 -8.07 -7.23 10.80
C CYS A 92 -8.19 -8.23 11.97
N SER A 93 -7.07 -8.66 12.54
CA SER A 93 -6.98 -9.57 13.69
C SER A 93 -5.63 -9.42 14.39
N ASP A 94 -5.52 -9.96 15.60
CA ASP A 94 -4.25 -10.00 16.35
C ASP A 94 -3.17 -10.78 15.59
N ASP A 95 -3.52 -11.92 14.99
CA ASP A 95 -2.59 -12.69 14.16
C ASP A 95 -2.03 -11.88 12.98
N ALA A 96 -2.86 -11.05 12.35
CA ALA A 96 -2.43 -10.22 11.24
C ALA A 96 -1.64 -8.98 11.71
N GLY A 97 -1.83 -8.55 12.95
CA GLY A 97 -1.08 -7.46 13.57
C GLY A 97 0.29 -7.88 14.10
N ASN A 98 0.43 -9.15 14.48
CA ASN A 98 1.68 -9.75 14.96
C ASN A 98 2.56 -10.33 13.84
N PHE A 99 2.11 -10.24 12.58
CA PHE A 99 2.80 -10.75 11.40
C PHE A 99 3.91 -9.81 10.90
#